data_AF-A0A8T1NZ00-F1
#
_entry.id   AF-A0A8T1NZ00-F1
#
_cell.length_a   1.000
_cell.length_b   1.000
_cell.length_c   1.000
_cell.angle_alpha   90.00
_cell.angle_beta   90.00
_cell.angle_gamma   90.00
#
_symmetry.space_group_name_H-M   'P 1'
#
loop_
_entity.id
_entity.type
_entity.pdbx_description
1 polymer ?
#
loop_
_entity_poly.entity_id
_entity_poly.type
_entity_poly.pdbx_seq_one_letter_code
_entity_poly.pdbx_strand_id
1 'polypeptide(L)'
;MIARLGAEGFIGELCNGFRLLMDCEKGLITFESLKRNSSLLGLHDMGDDELVCMLLEGDLDGDGALSQMEFCILMFRLSPGLLDGTKRWVEDFDVVTEQS
;
A
#
# COMPACT_ATOMS: atom_id res chain seq x y z
N MET A 1 -7.62 -13.54 6.52
CA MET A 1 -7.30 -13.24 7.93
C MET A 1 -6.80 -11.80 8.07
N ILE A 2 -7.52 -10.81 7.52
CA ILE A 2 -7.14 -9.38 7.56
C ILE A 2 -8.10 -8.55 8.43
N ALA A 3 -9.22 -9.14 8.88
CA ALA A 3 -10.33 -8.43 9.53
C ALA A 3 -10.10 -8.03 11.01
N ARG A 4 -8.85 -7.99 11.52
CA ARG A 4 -8.61 -7.69 12.96
C ARG A 4 -7.46 -6.72 13.26
N LEU A 5 -6.74 -6.20 12.26
CA LEU A 5 -5.86 -5.06 12.50
C LEU A 5 -6.73 -3.82 12.36
N GLY A 6 -7.10 -3.18 13.48
CA GLY A 6 -7.64 -1.83 13.45
C GLY A 6 -6.68 -0.89 12.71
N ALA A 7 -7.13 0.33 12.38
CA ALA A 7 -6.33 1.30 11.61
C ALA A 7 -4.89 1.45 12.16
N GLU A 8 -4.70 1.35 13.47
CA GLU A 8 -3.40 1.39 14.16
C GLU A 8 -2.47 0.22 13.78
N GLY A 9 -3.00 -1.00 13.64
CA GLY A 9 -2.22 -2.17 13.24
C GLY A 9 -1.82 -2.11 11.77
N PHE A 10 -2.70 -1.58 10.91
CA PHE A 10 -2.39 -1.36 9.50
C PHE A 10 -1.31 -0.30 9.31
N ILE A 11 -1.37 0.80 10.06
CA ILE A 11 -0.32 1.83 10.07
C ILE A 11 1.01 1.25 10.54
N GLY A 12 1.01 0.36 11.54
CA GLY A 12 2.22 -0.33 12.00
C GLY A 12 2.87 -1.18 10.91
N GLU A 13 2.07 -1.96 10.17
CA GLU A 13 2.55 -2.77 9.06
C GLU A 13 3.05 -1.92 7.89
N LEU A 14 2.37 -0.80 7.59
CA LEU A 14 2.83 0.17 6.60
C LEU A 14 4.18 0.78 6.96
N CYS A 15 4.37 1.19 8.21
CA CYS A 15 5.64 1.71 8.70
C CYS A 15 6.75 0.65 8.63
N ASN A 16 6.43 -0.61 8.89
CA ASN A 16 7.39 -1.70 8.76
C ASN A 16 7.75 -1.96 7.29
N GLY A 17 6.76 -1.98 6.40
CA GLY A 17 6.97 -2.07 4.94
C GLY A 17 7.78 -0.91 4.40
N PHE A 18 7.50 0.32 4.85
CA PHE A 18 8.29 1.51 4.52
C PHE A 18 9.75 1.31 4.92
N ARG A 19 10.01 0.82 6.13
CA ARG A 19 11.38 0.55 6.61
C ARG A 19 12.12 -0.52 5.82
N LEU A 20 11.40 -1.47 5.23
CA LEU A 20 11.97 -2.49 4.36
C LEU A 20 12.31 -1.93 2.97
N LEU A 21 11.57 -0.92 2.51
CA LEU A 21 11.71 -0.33 1.18
C LEU A 21 12.62 0.92 1.16
N MET A 22 12.74 1.63 2.27
CA MET A 22 13.45 2.90 2.37
C MET A 22 14.96 2.76 2.17
N ASP A 23 15.55 3.85 1.68
CA ASP A 23 16.98 4.02 1.62
C ASP A 23 17.53 4.36 3.01
N CYS A 24 18.50 3.59 3.49
CA CYS A 24 19.09 3.76 4.81
C CYS A 24 19.86 5.08 4.96
N GLU A 25 20.39 5.62 3.86
CA GLU A 25 21.22 6.83 3.87
C GLU A 25 20.34 8.08 3.77
N LYS A 26 19.29 8.05 2.95
CA LYS A 26 18.39 9.19 2.77
C LYS A 26 17.21 9.24 3.76
N GLY A 27 16.81 8.10 4.32
CA GLY A 27 15.62 8.05 5.16
C GLY A 27 14.29 7.99 4.40
N LEU A 28 14.34 7.85 3.06
CA LEU A 28 13.20 7.95 2.15
C LEU A 28 13.21 6.78 1.17
N ILE A 29 12.06 6.41 0.63
CA ILE A 29 11.99 5.40 -0.45
C ILE A 29 12.35 6.10 -1.77
N THR A 30 13.53 5.82 -2.29
CA THR A 30 13.95 6.27 -3.62
C THR A 30 13.62 5.23 -4.67
N PHE A 31 13.61 5.62 -5.95
CA PHE A 31 13.47 4.68 -7.07
C PHE A 31 14.46 3.50 -6.98
N GLU A 32 15.73 3.77 -6.71
CA GLU A 32 16.75 2.72 -6.60
C GLU A 32 16.51 1.80 -5.40
N SER A 33 16.16 2.37 -4.24
CA SER A 33 15.87 1.58 -3.04
C SER A 33 14.61 0.74 -3.22
N LEU A 34 13.56 1.33 -3.80
CA LEU A 34 12.32 0.64 -4.12
C LEU A 34 12.58 -0.51 -5.10
N LYS A 35 13.32 -0.30 -6.18
CA LYS A 35 13.67 -1.35 -7.16
C LYS A 35 14.47 -2.51 -6.53
N ARG A 36 15.46 -2.17 -5.70
CA ARG A 36 16.30 -3.16 -5.05
C ARG A 36 15.54 -3.95 -3.98
N ASN A 37 14.72 -3.27 -3.18
CA ASN A 37 14.03 -3.86 -2.05
C ASN A 37 12.69 -4.51 -2.44
N SER A 38 12.03 -4.07 -3.50
CA SER A 38 10.84 -4.72 -4.08
C SER A 38 11.17 -6.14 -4.56
N SER A 39 12.35 -6.33 -5.15
CA SER A 39 12.88 -7.65 -5.52
C SER A 39 12.95 -8.62 -4.32
N LEU A 40 13.27 -8.12 -3.12
CA LEU A 40 13.34 -8.89 -1.88
C LEU A 40 11.95 -9.26 -1.33
N LEU A 41 10.93 -8.46 -1.64
CA LEU A 41 9.53 -8.71 -1.26
C LEU A 41 8.78 -9.60 -2.25
N GLY A 42 9.46 -10.13 -3.27
CA GLY A 42 8.86 -10.99 -4.30
C GLY A 42 8.09 -10.20 -5.37
N LEU A 43 8.29 -8.88 -5.46
CA LEU A 43 7.70 -8.01 -6.48
C LEU A 43 8.65 -7.85 -7.69
N HIS A 44 9.33 -8.92 -8.10
CA HIS A 44 10.30 -8.90 -9.20
C HIS A 44 9.64 -8.62 -10.57
N ASP A 45 8.33 -8.82 -10.71
CA ASP A 45 7.60 -8.53 -11.94
C ASP A 45 7.29 -7.03 -12.15
N MET A 46 7.55 -6.16 -11.18
CA MET A 46 7.35 -4.71 -11.37
C MET A 46 8.42 -4.14 -12.30
N GLY A 47 7.97 -3.62 -13.44
CA GLY A 47 8.84 -2.91 -14.38
C GLY A 47 9.30 -1.55 -13.85
N ASP A 48 10.38 -1.02 -14.43
CA ASP A 48 10.88 0.32 -14.11
C ASP A 48 9.80 1.40 -14.26
N ASP A 49 8.95 1.29 -15.30
CA ASP A 49 7.82 2.19 -15.52
C ASP A 49 6.77 2.13 -14.39
N GLU A 50 6.49 0.95 -13.82
CA GLU A 50 5.55 0.82 -12.70
C GLU A 50 6.11 1.43 -11.41
N LEU A 51 7.39 1.19 -11.14
CA LEU A 51 8.08 1.76 -9.99
C LEU A 51 8.12 3.30 -10.07
N VAL A 52 8.41 3.85 -11.26
CA VAL A 52 8.35 5.29 -11.53
C VAL A 52 6.93 5.82 -11.33
N CYS A 53 5.92 5.10 -11.82
CA CYS A 53 4.52 5.50 -11.66
C CYS A 53 4.10 5.50 -10.17
N MET A 54 4.54 4.53 -9.38
CA MET A 54 4.30 4.49 -7.94
C MET A 54 4.92 5.68 -7.20
N LEU A 55 6.15 6.03 -7.54
CA LEU A 55 6.81 7.22 -7.00
C LEU A 55 6.03 8.48 -7.39
N LEU A 56 5.78 8.71 -8.67
CA LEU A 56 5.05 9.89 -9.16
C LEU A 56 3.65 10.05 -8.55
N GLU A 57 2.96 8.94 -8.28
CA GLU A 57 1.61 8.98 -7.71
C GLU A 57 1.61 9.29 -6.21
N GLY A 58 2.65 8.88 -5.49
CA GLY A 58 2.76 9.09 -4.04
C GLY A 58 3.58 10.31 -3.64
N ASP A 59 4.47 10.77 -4.51
CA ASP A 59 5.34 11.93 -4.33
C ASP A 59 4.50 13.21 -4.44
N LEU A 60 4.16 13.78 -3.28
CA LEU A 60 3.29 14.95 -3.16
C LEU A 60 4.11 16.25 -3.12
N ASP A 61 5.36 16.18 -2.67
CA ASP A 61 6.26 17.33 -2.60
C ASP A 61 7.16 17.48 -3.84
N GLY A 62 7.24 16.45 -4.68
CA GLY A 62 7.98 16.43 -5.94
C GLY A 62 9.48 16.22 -5.75
N ASP A 63 9.92 15.61 -4.65
CA ASP A 63 11.34 15.39 -4.36
C ASP A 63 11.94 14.17 -5.10
N GLY A 64 11.10 13.39 -5.78
CA GLY A 64 11.48 12.18 -6.50
C GLY A 64 11.72 10.99 -5.57
N ALA A 65 11.23 11.05 -4.33
CA ALA A 65 11.24 9.99 -3.34
C ALA A 65 9.86 9.90 -2.66
N LEU A 66 9.67 8.91 -1.81
CA LEU A 66 8.49 8.79 -0.96
C LEU A 66 8.92 8.87 0.49
N SER A 67 8.37 9.84 1.21
CA SER A 67 8.43 9.89 2.67
C SER A 67 7.47 8.88 3.30
N GLN A 68 7.63 8.65 4.61
CA GLN A 68 6.73 7.76 5.36
C GLN A 68 5.28 8.21 5.28
N MET A 69 5.03 9.52 5.30
CA MET A 69 3.70 10.10 5.20
C MET A 69 3.10 9.84 3.83
N GLU A 70 3.86 10.11 2.77
CA GLU A 70 3.45 9.93 1.37
C GLU A 70 3.19 8.48 1.02
N PHE A 71 4.08 7.57 1.45
CA PHE A 71 3.88 6.14 1.29
C PHE A 71 2.59 5.67 1.98
N CYS A 72 2.33 6.12 3.21
CA CYS A 72 1.09 5.82 3.91
C CYS A 72 -0.12 6.35 3.14
N ILE A 73 -0.09 7.61 2.67
CA ILE A 73 -1.18 8.21 1.90
C ILE A 73 -1.41 7.46 0.59
N LEU A 74 -0.35 7.13 -0.16
CA LEU A 74 -0.41 6.35 -1.39
C LEU A 74 -1.07 4.99 -1.13
N MET A 75 -0.67 4.30 -0.06
CA MET A 75 -1.28 3.03 0.33
C MET A 75 -2.74 3.18 0.75
N PHE A 76 -3.12 4.25 1.46
CA PHE A 76 -4.53 4.54 1.73
C PHE A 76 -5.33 4.86 0.45
N ARG A 77 -4.72 5.54 -0.53
CA ARG A 77 -5.32 5.92 -1.83
C ARG A 77 -5.44 4.76 -2.82
N LEU A 78 -4.52 3.80 -2.79
CA LEU A 78 -4.62 2.53 -3.52
C LEU A 78 -5.53 1.53 -2.81
N SER A 79 -5.79 1.77 -1.53
CA SER A 79 -6.62 0.96 -0.65
C SER A 79 -7.98 1.56 -0.26
N PRO A 80 -8.71 2.35 -1.09
CA PRO A 80 -10.16 2.44 -0.92
C PRO A 80 -10.80 1.07 -1.26
N GLY A 81 -10.06 0.24 -2.02
CA GLY A 81 -10.42 -1.10 -2.48
C GLY A 81 -10.12 -2.27 -1.53
N LEU A 82 -9.25 -2.13 -0.52
CA LEU A 82 -9.10 -3.16 0.53
C LEU A 82 -10.27 -3.11 1.52
N LEU A 83 -10.99 -1.98 1.54
CA LEU A 83 -12.34 -1.82 2.06
C LEU A 83 -13.39 -2.36 1.05
N ASP A 84 -13.10 -2.37 -0.25
CA ASP A 84 -13.95 -2.98 -1.31
C ASP A 84 -13.76 -4.50 -1.43
N GLY A 85 -12.70 -5.08 -0.87
CA GLY A 85 -12.67 -6.50 -0.46
C GLY A 85 -13.72 -6.82 0.63
N THR A 86 -14.29 -5.76 1.23
CA THR A 86 -15.46 -5.80 2.11
C THR A 86 -16.75 -5.42 1.37
N LYS A 87 -16.75 -5.25 0.03
CA LYS A 87 -17.97 -5.39 -0.80
C LYS A 87 -18.41 -6.84 -0.97
N ARG A 88 -17.84 -7.79 -0.24
CA ARG A 88 -18.52 -9.05 0.09
C ARG A 88 -19.54 -8.90 1.23
N TRP A 89 -19.55 -7.78 1.97
CA TRP A 89 -20.44 -7.57 3.12
C TRP A 89 -21.63 -6.65 2.85
N VAL A 90 -21.93 -6.35 1.58
CA VAL A 90 -23.18 -5.66 1.20
C VAL A 90 -24.04 -6.47 0.23
N GLU A 91 -23.53 -7.55 -0.39
CA GLU A 91 -24.35 -8.45 -1.23
C GLU A 91 -24.77 -9.75 -0.52
N ASP A 92 -24.20 -10.10 0.64
CA ASP A 92 -24.68 -11.20 1.50
C ASP A 92 -25.61 -10.72 2.63
N PHE A 93 -26.20 -9.53 2.50
CA PHE A 93 -27.30 -9.09 3.37
C PHE A 93 -28.56 -8.70 2.58
N ASP A 94 -28.65 -9.12 1.32
CA ASP A 94 -29.85 -8.94 0.48
C ASP A 94 -30.47 -10.27 0.00
N VAL A 95 -30.10 -11.41 0.57
CA VAL A 95 -30.80 -12.71 0.37
C VAL A 95 -31.13 -13.38 1.71
N VAL A 96 -31.80 -12.66 2.60
CA VAL A 96 -32.66 -13.31 3.61
C VAL A 96 -33.96 -12.54 3.82
N THR A 97 -34.54 -12.03 2.75
CA THR A 97 -35.99 -11.83 2.69
C THR A 97 -36.54 -12.70 1.57
N GLU A 98 -36.68 -14.01 1.83
CA GLU A 98 -37.88 -14.76 1.47
C GLU A 98 -37.80 -16.22 1.98
N GLN A 99 -38.67 -16.49 2.95
CA GLN A 99 -39.47 -17.72 3.12
C GLN A 99 -38.81 -19.03 3.59
N SER A 100 -39.06 -19.40 4.85
CA SER A 100 -40.15 -20.33 5.22
C SER A 100 -40.33 -20.42 6.74
#